data_AF-A0A2V8BA43-F1
#
_entry.id   AF-A0A2V8BA43-F1
#
_cell.length_a   1.000
_cell.length_b   1.000
_cell.length_c   1.000
_cell.angle_alpha   90.00
_cell.angle_beta   90.00
_cell.angle_gamma   90.00
#
_symmetry.space_group_name_H-M   'P 1'
#
loop_
_entity.id
_entity.type
_entity.pdbx_description
1 polymer ?
#
loop_
_entity_poly.entity_id
_entity_poly.type
_entity_poly.pdbx_seq_one_letter_code
_entity_poly.pdbx_strand_id
1 'polypeptide(L)'
;MALALAASLSGRASGNGVALRLQGAVEPVRSHPVIVPRMAGSGPGSGTLVIVHLAKPGTRVKRGDLLIEFDRQAQIKTAHDRQAEYRDFVEQINKKRGEQLTAAAHEEAEVKKAENALKSAELEVLKNEIVPPITAEQNTLSLDEARAKANQLRQTFALRRKA
;
A
#
# COMPACT_ATOMS: atom_id res chain seq x y z
N MET A 1 -1.89 -30.49 -22.90
CA MET A 1 -2.04 -31.71 -23.72
C MET A 1 -1.39 -32.84 -22.95
N ALA A 2 -2.17 -33.62 -22.20
CA ALA A 2 -1.66 -34.72 -21.39
C ALA A 2 -1.47 -35.94 -22.30
N LEU A 3 -0.21 -36.33 -22.53
CA LEU A 3 0.11 -37.52 -23.29
C LEU A 3 0.05 -38.72 -22.34
N ALA A 4 -1.11 -39.35 -22.24
CA ALA A 4 -1.25 -40.62 -21.53
C ALA A 4 -0.68 -41.74 -22.43
N LEU A 5 0.46 -42.30 -22.05
CA LEU A 5 1.00 -43.49 -22.69
C LEU A 5 0.18 -44.70 -22.20
N ALA A 6 -0.90 -45.01 -22.90
CA ALA A 6 -1.72 -46.19 -22.60
C ALA A 6 -0.95 -47.46 -23.00
N ALA A 7 -0.29 -48.09 -22.03
CA ALA A 7 0.26 -49.43 -22.21
C ALA A 7 -0.89 -50.45 -22.05
N SER A 8 -1.16 -51.24 -23.08
CA SER A 8 -2.09 -52.36 -22.99
C SER A 8 -1.38 -53.56 -22.38
N LEU A 9 -1.91 -54.09 -21.27
CA LEU A 9 -1.40 -55.29 -20.62
C LEU A 9 -2.40 -56.43 -20.82
N SER A 10 -1.97 -57.52 -21.45
CA SER A 10 -2.74 -58.76 -21.51
C SER A 10 -2.37 -59.64 -20.32
N GLY A 11 -3.28 -59.78 -19.37
CA GLY A 11 -3.11 -60.67 -18.21
C GLY A 11 -3.79 -62.02 -18.42
N ARG A 12 -3.14 -63.11 -17.99
CA ARG A 12 -3.72 -64.45 -17.95
C ARG A 12 -3.88 -64.84 -16.47
N ALA A 13 -5.13 -64.88 -15.99
CA ALA A 13 -5.43 -65.36 -14.64
C ALA A 13 -5.91 -66.81 -14.71
N SER A 14 -5.40 -67.68 -13.83
CA SER A 14 -5.77 -69.09 -13.74
C SER A 14 -6.30 -69.39 -12.34
N GLY A 15 -7.56 -69.81 -12.26
CA GLY A 15 -8.20 -70.32 -11.05
C GLY A 15 -9.19 -71.42 -11.45
N ASN A 16 -9.17 -72.55 -10.74
CA ASN A 16 -10.01 -73.74 -11.01
C ASN A 16 -9.93 -74.29 -12.45
N GLY A 17 -8.74 -74.26 -13.09
CA GLY A 17 -8.53 -74.83 -14.43
C GLY A 17 -9.08 -73.99 -15.59
N VAL A 18 -9.64 -72.81 -15.31
CA VAL A 18 -10.14 -71.88 -16.34
C VAL A 18 -9.17 -70.70 -16.45
N ALA A 19 -8.61 -70.51 -17.65
CA ALA A 19 -7.73 -69.38 -17.95
C ALA A 19 -8.52 -68.23 -18.58
N LEU A 20 -8.70 -67.15 -17.83
CA LEU A 20 -9.38 -65.94 -18.31
C LEU A 20 -8.36 -64.96 -18.88
N ARG A 21 -8.59 -64.49 -20.11
CA ARG A 21 -7.82 -63.41 -20.74
C ARG A 21 -8.54 -62.10 -20.50
N LEU A 22 -7.89 -61.17 -19.83
CA LEU A 22 -8.40 -59.82 -19.61
C LEU A 22 -7.57 -58.84 -20.43
N GLN A 23 -8.28 -57.92 -21.08
CA GLN A 23 -7.68 -56.79 -21.79
C GLN A 23 -8.13 -55.51 -21.08
N GLY A 24 -7.18 -54.61 -20.85
CA GLY A 24 -7.43 -53.32 -20.22
C GLY A 24 -6.31 -52.33 -20.52
N ALA A 25 -6.59 -51.05 -20.30
CA ALA A 25 -5.61 -49.98 -20.37
C ALA A 25 -5.10 -49.66 -18.97
N VAL A 26 -3.80 -49.39 -18.85
CA VAL A 26 -3.20 -48.93 -17.59
C VAL A 26 -3.09 -47.40 -17.61
N GLU A 27 -3.55 -46.78 -16.53
CA GLU A 27 -3.47 -45.34 -16.30
C GLU A 27 -2.57 -45.04 -15.08
N PRO A 28 -1.84 -43.91 -15.06
CA PRO A 28 -1.11 -43.48 -13.87
C PRO A 28 -2.00 -43.35 -12.62
N VAL A 29 -1.54 -43.86 -11.49
CA VAL A 29 -2.22 -43.73 -10.18
C VAL A 29 -2.40 -42.26 -9.77
N ARG A 30 -1.47 -41.38 -10.17
CA ARG A 30 -1.52 -39.95 -9.91
C ARG A 30 -1.05 -39.17 -11.13
N SER A 31 -1.85 -38.21 -11.57
CA SER A 31 -1.52 -37.25 -12.61
C SER A 31 -1.83 -35.84 -12.10
N HIS A 32 -0.89 -34.91 -12.25
CA HIS A 32 -1.11 -33.52 -11.85
C HIS A 32 -0.50 -32.56 -12.89
N PRO A 33 -1.30 -31.67 -13.49
CA PRO A 33 -0.77 -30.64 -14.37
C PRO A 33 -0.06 -29.57 -13.53
N VAL A 34 1.16 -29.21 -13.91
CA VAL A 34 1.86 -28.05 -13.33
C VAL A 34 1.52 -26.84 -14.18
N ILE A 35 0.83 -25.86 -13.59
CA ILE A 35 0.39 -24.64 -14.27
C ILE A 35 1.25 -23.49 -13.77
N VAL A 36 1.79 -22.71 -14.71
CA VAL A 36 2.57 -21.50 -14.41
C VAL A 36 1.61 -20.31 -14.35
N PRO A 37 1.53 -19.59 -13.22
CA PRO A 37 0.76 -18.36 -13.12
C PRO A 37 1.28 -17.28 -14.07
N ARG A 38 0.43 -16.35 -14.48
CA ARG A 38 0.87 -15.18 -15.24
C ARG A 38 1.79 -14.33 -14.37
N MET A 39 3.03 -14.14 -14.81
CA MET A 39 3.99 -13.28 -14.12
C MET A 39 3.67 -11.81 -14.44
N ALA A 40 3.96 -10.90 -13.51
CA ALA A 40 3.81 -9.47 -13.75
C ALA A 40 4.69 -9.06 -14.95
N GLY A 41 4.09 -8.44 -15.96
CA GLY A 41 4.73 -8.16 -17.25
C GLY A 41 4.40 -9.15 -18.36
N SER A 42 3.70 -10.26 -18.08
CA SER A 42 3.22 -11.26 -19.04
C SER A 42 1.75 -11.02 -19.47
N GLY A 43 1.41 -9.77 -19.74
CA GLY A 43 0.10 -9.40 -20.28
C GLY A 43 -0.10 -9.92 -21.71
N PRO A 44 -1.35 -10.01 -22.21
CA PRO A 44 -1.60 -10.38 -23.60
C PRO A 44 -0.96 -9.34 -24.53
N GLY A 45 0.24 -9.65 -25.04
CA GLY A 45 1.03 -8.76 -25.92
C GLY A 45 2.45 -8.45 -25.46
N SER A 46 2.90 -8.82 -24.26
CA SER A 46 4.27 -8.53 -23.82
C SER A 46 4.86 -9.69 -23.01
N GLY A 47 6.01 -10.20 -23.45
CA GLY A 47 6.81 -11.18 -22.72
C GLY A 47 6.55 -12.62 -23.14
N THR A 48 7.20 -13.06 -24.23
CA THR A 48 7.52 -14.47 -24.42
C THR A 48 8.22 -14.99 -23.16
N LEU A 49 7.63 -15.97 -22.46
CA LEU A 49 8.29 -16.60 -21.32
C LEU A 49 9.47 -17.40 -21.85
N VAL A 50 10.69 -16.93 -21.58
CA VAL A 50 11.92 -17.63 -21.95
C VAL A 50 12.25 -18.63 -20.85
N ILE A 51 12.36 -19.91 -21.23
CA ILE A 51 12.78 -20.99 -20.35
C ILE A 51 14.31 -21.01 -20.34
N VAL A 52 14.90 -20.85 -19.15
CA VAL A 52 16.35 -20.91 -18.92
C VAL A 52 16.78 -22.33 -18.58
N HIS A 53 15.97 -23.03 -17.79
CA HIS A 53 16.21 -24.41 -17.40
C HIS A 53 14.93 -25.23 -17.52
N LEU A 54 15.05 -26.45 -18.05
CA LEU A 54 13.97 -27.41 -18.15
C LEU A 54 14.48 -28.78 -17.72
N ALA A 55 13.81 -29.37 -16.73
CA ALA A 55 14.11 -30.73 -16.30
C ALA A 55 13.88 -31.74 -17.44
N LYS A 56 14.79 -32.70 -17.59
CA LYS A 56 14.71 -33.71 -18.66
C LYS A 56 13.43 -34.56 -18.50
N PRO A 57 12.68 -34.83 -19.59
CA PRO A 57 11.52 -35.72 -19.52
C PRO A 57 11.89 -37.12 -19.01
N GLY A 58 11.03 -37.72 -18.18
CA GLY A 58 11.27 -39.04 -17.59
C GLY A 58 12.17 -39.04 -16.35
N THR A 59 12.63 -37.87 -15.88
CA THR A 59 13.33 -37.75 -14.61
C THR A 59 12.37 -37.96 -13.43
N ARG A 60 12.84 -38.66 -12.39
CA ARG A 60 12.10 -38.79 -11.13
C ARG A 60 12.30 -37.51 -10.33
N VAL A 61 11.21 -36.80 -10.07
CA VAL A 61 11.19 -35.54 -9.30
C VAL A 61 10.43 -35.72 -8.00
N LYS A 62 10.81 -34.97 -6.98
CA LYS A 62 10.13 -34.86 -5.69
C LYS A 62 9.43 -33.51 -5.58
N ARG A 63 8.56 -33.39 -4.57
CA ARG A 63 7.90 -32.11 -4.26
C ARG A 63 8.95 -31.08 -3.87
N GLY A 64 8.96 -29.94 -4.57
CA GLY A 64 9.90 -28.84 -4.35
C GLY A 64 11.08 -28.81 -5.31
N ASP A 65 11.25 -29.83 -6.16
CA ASP A 65 12.31 -29.84 -7.17
C ASP A 65 12.01 -28.82 -8.28
N LEU A 66 13.09 -28.23 -8.82
CA LEU A 66 13.00 -27.28 -9.92
C LEU A 66 12.69 -28.02 -11.23
N LEU A 67 11.50 -27.76 -11.78
CA LEU A 67 11.08 -28.32 -13.07
C LEU A 67 11.40 -27.38 -14.23
N ILE A 68 11.12 -26.09 -14.03
CA ILE A 68 11.24 -25.05 -15.04
C ILE A 68 11.75 -23.79 -14.35
N GLU A 69 12.78 -23.18 -14.93
CA GLU A 69 13.25 -21.84 -14.57
C GLU A 69 12.96 -20.88 -15.71
N PHE A 70 12.34 -19.75 -15.39
CA PHE A 70 12.06 -18.68 -16.34
C PHE A 70 13.03 -17.51 -16.16
N ASP A 71 13.22 -16.73 -17.22
CA ASP A 71 14.00 -15.50 -17.12
C ASP A 71 13.37 -14.51 -16.12
N ARG A 72 14.13 -14.25 -15.05
CA ARG A 72 13.75 -13.40 -13.92
C ARG A 72 14.20 -11.96 -14.01
N GLN A 73 14.92 -11.55 -15.06
CA GLN A 73 15.46 -10.20 -15.19
C GLN A 73 14.35 -9.13 -15.15
N ALA A 74 13.26 -9.34 -15.90
CA ALA A 74 12.14 -8.40 -15.94
C ALA A 74 11.43 -8.27 -14.57
N GLN A 75 11.28 -9.38 -13.84
CA GLN A 75 10.64 -9.36 -12.53
C GLN A 75 11.54 -8.75 -11.45
N ILE A 76 12.86 -8.99 -11.51
CA ILE A 76 13.83 -8.32 -10.64
C ILE A 76 13.78 -6.81 -10.87
N LYS A 77 13.84 -6.36 -12.12
CA LYS A 77 13.76 -4.94 -12.46
C LYS A 77 12.49 -4.31 -11.90
N THR A 78 11.33 -4.94 -12.14
CA THR A 78 10.04 -4.45 -11.64
C THR A 78 10.02 -4.40 -10.11
N ALA A 79 10.58 -5.41 -9.43
CA ALA A 79 10.67 -5.39 -7.97
C ALA A 79 11.51 -4.22 -7.45
N HIS A 80 12.63 -3.92 -8.11
CA HIS A 80 13.45 -2.76 -7.78
C HIS A 80 12.75 -1.43 -8.05
N ASP A 81 12.09 -1.29 -9.21
CA ASP A 81 11.34 -0.09 -9.58
C ASP A 81 10.24 0.19 -8.54
N ARG A 82 9.46 -0.84 -8.15
CA ARG A 82 8.42 -0.71 -7.12
C ARG A 82 8.98 -0.43 -5.73
N GLN A 83 10.15 -0.98 -5.41
CA GLN A 83 10.81 -0.69 -4.14
C GLN A 83 11.29 0.77 -4.06
N ALA A 84 11.78 1.33 -5.17
CA ALA A 84 12.15 2.73 -5.26
C ALA A 84 10.93 3.64 -5.09
N GLU A 85 9.85 3.39 -5.86
CA GLU A 85 8.58 4.14 -5.73
C GLU A 85 8.04 4.11 -4.29
N TYR A 86 8.10 2.96 -3.63
CA TYR A 86 7.68 2.83 -2.23
C TYR A 86 8.50 3.73 -1.30
N ARG A 87 9.82 3.76 -1.46
CA ARG A 87 10.71 4.61 -0.65
C ARG A 87 10.40 6.09 -0.87
N ASP A 88 10.21 6.50 -2.12
CA ASP A 88 9.83 7.88 -2.46
C ASP A 88 8.51 8.28 -1.79
N PHE A 89 7.50 7.39 -1.79
CA PHE A 89 6.24 7.66 -1.09
C PHE A 89 6.41 7.76 0.43
N VAL A 90 7.25 6.91 1.04
CA VAL A 90 7.55 7.00 2.48
C VAL A 90 8.21 8.33 2.83
N GLU A 91 9.16 8.79 2.02
CA GLU A 91 9.81 10.09 2.20
C GLU A 91 8.81 11.25 2.05
N GLN A 92 7.95 11.21 1.05
CA GLN A 92 6.89 12.21 0.88
C GLN A 92 5.92 12.24 2.07
N ILE A 93 5.54 11.08 2.62
CA ILE A 93 4.69 10.99 3.81
C ILE A 93 5.41 11.61 5.00
N ASN A 94 6.68 11.30 5.22
CA ASN A 94 7.46 11.84 6.32
C ASN A 94 7.62 13.36 6.20
N LYS A 95 7.89 13.87 4.99
CA LYS A 95 7.94 15.31 4.71
C LYS A 95 6.61 15.99 5.03
N LYS A 96 5.50 15.47 4.51
CA LYS A 96 4.16 16.03 4.77
C LYS A 96 3.79 15.99 6.26
N ARG A 97 4.17 14.94 6.99
CA ARG A 97 3.99 14.87 8.45
C ARG A 97 4.79 15.97 9.15
N GLY A 98 6.05 16.18 8.76
CA GLY A 98 6.88 17.26 9.29
C GLY A 98 6.30 18.66 9.01
N GLU A 99 5.81 18.89 7.79
CA GLU A 99 5.12 20.11 7.40
C GLU A 99 3.84 20.34 8.23
N GLN A 100 3.03 19.29 8.43
CA GLN A 100 1.81 19.36 9.25
C GLN A 100 2.11 19.67 10.72
N LEU A 101 3.12 19.04 11.32
CA LEU A 101 3.53 19.31 12.70
C LEU A 101 3.99 20.77 12.86
N THR A 102 4.79 21.25 11.91
CA THR A 102 5.30 22.64 11.92
C THR A 102 4.15 23.63 11.72
N ALA A 103 3.24 23.37 10.78
CA ALA A 103 2.06 24.20 10.56
C ALA A 103 1.16 24.23 11.80
N ALA A 104 0.89 23.08 12.44
CA ALA A 104 0.09 23.02 13.66
C ALA A 104 0.73 23.83 14.81
N ALA A 105 2.04 23.73 14.99
CA ALA A 105 2.77 24.52 15.99
C ALA A 105 2.71 26.03 15.71
N HIS A 106 2.84 26.43 14.43
CA HIS A 106 2.67 27.82 14.02
C HIS A 106 1.25 28.33 14.28
N GLU A 107 0.23 27.57 13.90
CA GLU A 107 -1.17 27.93 14.14
C GLU A 107 -1.48 28.08 15.63
N GLU A 108 -1.00 27.15 16.48
CA GLU A 108 -1.17 27.26 17.93
C GLU A 108 -0.47 28.51 18.49
N ALA A 109 0.73 28.82 18.00
CA ALA A 109 1.45 30.03 18.38
C ALA A 109 0.70 31.30 17.94
N GLU A 110 0.08 31.32 16.76
CA GLU A 110 -0.73 32.45 16.28
C GLU A 110 -1.98 32.67 17.13
N VAL A 111 -2.69 31.59 17.51
CA VAL A 111 -3.84 31.69 18.42
C VAL A 111 -3.40 32.25 19.78
N LYS A 112 -2.32 31.73 20.37
CA LYS A 112 -1.79 32.25 21.65
C LYS A 112 -1.37 33.71 21.56
N LYS A 113 -0.74 34.14 20.45
CA LYS A 113 -0.40 35.55 20.22
C LYS A 113 -1.65 36.43 20.17
N ALA A 114 -2.70 35.99 19.48
CA ALA A 114 -3.96 36.73 19.41
C ALA A 114 -4.65 36.82 20.78
N GLU A 115 -4.62 35.74 21.58
CA GLU A 115 -5.15 35.74 22.95
C GLU A 115 -4.39 36.67 23.89
N ASN A 116 -3.06 36.73 23.76
CA ASN A 116 -2.26 37.67 24.54
C ASN A 116 -2.52 39.11 24.12
N ALA A 117 -2.67 39.39 22.81
CA ALA A 117 -3.03 40.72 22.32
C ALA A 117 -4.41 41.17 22.85
N LEU A 118 -5.37 40.24 22.92
CA LEU A 118 -6.68 40.46 23.54
C LEU A 118 -6.55 40.87 25.01
N LYS A 119 -5.81 40.09 25.80
CA LYS A 119 -5.56 40.40 27.22
C LYS A 119 -4.87 41.75 27.40
N SER A 120 -3.91 42.08 26.55
CA SER A 120 -3.27 43.39 26.57
C SER A 120 -4.27 44.52 26.29
N ALA A 121 -5.16 44.35 25.29
CA ALA A 121 -6.19 45.34 24.99
C ALA A 121 -7.22 45.47 26.13
N GLU A 122 -7.59 44.37 26.79
CA GLU A 122 -8.43 44.38 28.01
C GLU A 122 -7.77 45.20 29.14
N LEU A 123 -6.46 45.06 29.33
CA LEU A 123 -5.69 45.85 30.31
C LEU A 123 -5.61 47.33 29.95
N GLU A 124 -5.55 47.70 28.66
CA GLU A 124 -5.59 49.11 28.25
C GLU A 124 -6.98 49.73 28.47
N VAL A 125 -8.07 48.98 28.23
CA VAL A 125 -9.43 49.43 28.52
C VAL A 125 -9.66 49.62 30.03
N LEU A 126 -9.06 48.77 30.88
CA LEU A 126 -9.08 48.96 32.34
C LEU A 126 -8.46 50.30 32.78
N LYS A 127 -7.52 50.86 32.00
CA LYS A 127 -6.93 52.18 32.28
C LYS A 127 -7.79 53.35 31.80
N ASN A 128 -8.93 53.11 31.17
CA ASN A 128 -9.78 54.18 30.61
C ASN A 128 -10.29 55.17 31.67
N GLU A 129 -10.33 54.78 32.95
CA GLU A 129 -10.76 55.67 34.05
C GLU A 129 -9.82 56.86 34.29
N ILE A 130 -8.56 56.75 33.86
CA ILE A 130 -7.52 57.77 34.06
C ILE A 130 -7.06 58.44 32.75
N VAL A 131 -7.70 58.11 31.63
CA VAL A 131 -7.29 58.48 30.27
C VAL A 131 -8.36 59.38 29.62
N PRO A 132 -7.99 60.34 28.73
CA PRO A 132 -8.96 61.20 28.04
C PRO A 132 -10.06 60.42 27.30
N PRO A 133 -11.27 60.99 27.12
CA PRO A 133 -12.40 60.29 26.52
C PRO A 133 -12.14 59.78 25.09
N ILE A 134 -11.41 60.54 24.28
CA ILE A 134 -11.05 60.15 22.90
C ILE A 134 -10.14 58.91 22.89
N THR A 135 -9.18 58.85 23.82
CA THR A 135 -8.26 57.71 23.93
C THR A 135 -8.94 56.51 24.61
N ALA A 136 -9.88 56.74 25.51
CA ALA A 136 -10.76 55.69 26.03
C ALA A 136 -11.61 55.03 24.93
N GLU A 137 -12.18 55.82 24.01
CA GLU A 137 -12.91 55.30 22.84
C GLU A 137 -11.99 54.50 21.90
N GLN A 138 -10.77 54.98 21.62
CA GLN A 138 -9.79 54.23 20.82
C GLN A 138 -9.42 52.88 21.45
N ASN A 139 -9.27 52.83 22.77
CA ASN A 139 -8.99 51.59 23.49
C ASN A 139 -10.15 50.60 23.38
N THR A 140 -11.40 51.07 23.46
CA THR A 140 -12.59 50.21 23.27
C THR A 140 -12.68 49.64 21.86
N LEU A 141 -12.42 50.46 20.83
CA LEU A 141 -12.37 50.00 19.44
C LEU A 141 -11.26 48.97 19.22
N SER A 142 -10.08 49.22 19.81
CA SER A 142 -8.94 48.30 19.73
C SER A 142 -9.23 46.95 20.40
N LEU A 143 -9.98 46.95 21.51
CA LEU A 143 -10.46 45.72 22.16
C LEU A 143 -11.40 44.94 21.26
N ASP A 144 -12.38 45.61 20.63
CA ASP A 144 -13.34 44.96 19.74
C ASP A 144 -12.66 44.37 18.50
N GLU A 145 -11.69 45.08 17.91
CA GLU A 145 -10.86 44.56 16.81
C GLU A 145 -10.06 43.33 17.23
N ALA A 146 -9.37 43.40 18.37
CA ALA A 146 -8.60 42.28 18.90
C ALA A 146 -9.49 41.06 19.19
N ARG A 147 -10.70 41.30 19.69
CA ARG A 147 -11.71 40.26 19.97
C ARG A 147 -12.23 39.60 18.70
N ALA A 148 -12.57 40.38 17.69
CA ALA A 148 -12.99 39.88 16.39
C ALA A 148 -11.90 39.00 15.76
N LYS A 149 -10.64 39.48 15.78
CA LYS A 149 -9.50 38.76 15.23
C LYS A 149 -9.22 37.43 15.94
N ALA A 150 -9.25 37.41 17.28
CA ALA A 150 -9.04 36.18 18.04
C ALA A 150 -10.16 35.16 17.81
N ASN A 151 -11.42 35.61 17.72
CA ASN A 151 -12.55 34.74 17.43
C ASN A 151 -12.47 34.15 16.02
N GLN A 152 -12.10 34.95 15.02
CA GLN A 152 -11.91 34.48 13.65
C GLN A 152 -10.81 33.42 13.55
N LEU A 153 -9.67 33.64 14.22
CA LEU A 153 -8.57 32.67 14.25
C LEU A 153 -8.97 31.36 14.94
N ARG A 154 -9.66 31.45 16.08
CA ARG A 154 -10.19 30.25 16.78
C ARG A 154 -11.19 29.47 15.94
N GLN A 155 -12.10 30.14 15.24
CA GLN A 155 -13.06 29.49 14.35
C GLN A 155 -12.36 28.84 13.15
N THR A 156 -11.41 29.54 12.53
CA THR A 156 -10.62 29.02 11.40
C THR A 156 -9.83 27.78 11.82
N PHE A 157 -9.19 27.82 12.99
CA PHE A 157 -8.45 26.69 13.56
C PHE A 157 -9.37 25.50 13.88
N ALA A 158 -10.54 25.75 14.48
CA ALA A 158 -11.52 24.71 14.79
C ALA A 158 -12.08 24.02 13.54
N LEU A 159 -12.28 24.78 12.45
CA LEU A 159 -12.72 24.25 11.16
C LEU A 159 -11.61 23.41 10.52
N ARG A 160 -10.36 23.88 10.52
CA ARG A 160 -9.20 23.13 9.99
C ARG A 160 -8.95 21.82 10.72
N ARG A 161 -9.25 21.72 12.01
CA ARG A 161 -9.07 20.47 12.79
C ARG A 161 -10.18 19.44 12.55
N LYS A 162 -11.34 19.86 12.04
CA LYS A 162 -12.48 18.97 11.77
C LYS A 162 -12.48 18.40 10.34
N ALA A 163 -11.76 19.04 9.42
CA ALA A 163 -11.58 18.60 8.04
C ALA A 163 -10.40 17.61 7.92
#